data_AF-A0A344LUI7-F1
#
_entry.id   AF-A0A344LUI7-F1
#
_cell.length_a   1.000
_cell.length_b   1.000
_cell.length_c   1.000
_cell.angle_alpha   90.00
_cell.angle_beta   90.00
_cell.angle_gamma   90.00
#
_symmetry.space_group_name_H-M   'P 1'
#
loop_
_entity.id
_entity.type
_entity.pdbx_description
1 polymer ?
#
loop_
_entity_poly.entity_id
_entity_poly.type
_entity_poly.pdbx_seq_one_letter_code
_entity_poly.pdbx_strand_id
1 'polypeptide(L)' 'MGQIILILLAMIVIGASIYIIRYKDKGKPEAGIKRDNNSEYFRDYINLKLYWTSLGFIFLGVTLLIVILIGS' A
#
# COMPACT_ATOMS: atom_id res chain seq x y z
N MET A 1 17.54 0.50 17.32
CA MET A 1 17.22 -0.59 16.37
C MET A 1 15.83 -1.17 16.58
N GLY A 2 15.48 -1.69 17.77
CA GLY A 2 14.17 -2.32 18.01
C GLY A 2 12.94 -1.46 17.68
N GLN A 3 12.95 -0.16 18.00
CA GLN A 3 11.85 0.75 17.63
C GLN A 3 11.68 0.90 16.11
N ILE A 4 12.77 0.95 15.36
CA ILE A 4 12.74 1.06 13.89
C ILE A 4 12.15 -0.22 13.29
N ILE A 5 12.57 -1.38 13.80
CA ILE A 5 12.03 -2.69 13.40
C ILE A 5 10.51 -2.74 13.65
N LEU A 6 10.05 -2.28 14.82
CA LEU A 6 8.62 -2.23 15.15
C LEU A 6 7.83 -1.30 14.21
N ILE A 7 8.38 -0.14 13.85
CA ILE A 7 7.75 0.78 12.89
C ILE A 7 7.63 0.13 11.50
N LEU A 8 8.70 -0.54 11.04
CA LEU A 8 8.69 -1.23 9.75
C LEU A 8 7.67 -2.38 9.73
N LEU A 9 7.60 -3.17 10.81
CA LEU A 9 6.58 -4.21 10.95
C LEU A 9 5.17 -3.61 10.94
N ALA A 10 4.93 -2.50 11.64
CA ALA A 10 3.64 -1.81 11.63
C ALA A 10 3.27 -1.31 10.22
N MET A 11 4.22 -0.73 9.47
CA MET A 11 4.01 -0.32 8.08
C MET A 11 3.63 -1.49 7.19
N ILE A 12 4.32 -2.62 7.30
CA ILE A 12 4.01 -3.84 6.53
C ILE A 12 2.62 -4.32 6.88
N VAL A 13 2.28 -4.44 8.17
CA VAL A 13 0.97 -4.91 8.64
C VAL A 13 -0.15 -4.00 8.15
N ILE A 14 0.01 -2.67 8.25
CA ILE A 14 -0.98 -1.70 7.76
C ILE A 14 -1.14 -1.82 6.24
N GLY A 15 -0.05 -1.83 5.49
CA GLY A 15 -0.07 -1.98 4.04
C GLY A 15 -0.75 -3.28 3.61
N ALA A 16 -0.35 -4.41 4.22
CA ALA A 16 -0.93 -5.72 3.97
C ALA A 16 -2.42 -5.78 4.32
N SER A 17 -2.83 -5.19 5.44
CA SER A 17 -4.23 -5.16 5.85
C SER A 17 -5.10 -4.38 4.86
N ILE A 18 -4.63 -3.21 4.41
CA ILE A 18 -5.33 -2.42 3.38
C ILE A 18 -5.44 -3.23 2.08
N TYR A 19 -4.35 -3.85 1.65
CA TYR A 19 -4.33 -4.65 0.43
C TYR A 19 -5.30 -5.84 0.50
N ILE A 20 -5.23 -6.63 1.58
CA ILE A 20 -6.03 -7.83 1.77
C ILE A 20 -7.52 -7.48 1.85
N ILE A 21 -7.89 -6.50 2.67
CA ILE A 21 -9.30 -6.16 2.91
C ILE A 21 -9.93 -5.51 1.68
N ARG A 22 -9.19 -4.68 0.95
CA ARG A 22 -9.78 -3.85 -0.12
C ARG A 22 -9.52 -4.36 -1.54
N TYR A 23 -8.42 -5.06 -1.79
CA TYR A 23 -7.92 -5.24 -3.16
C TYR A 23 -7.53 -6.67 -3.55
N LYS A 24 -7.22 -7.56 -2.61
CA LYS A 24 -6.73 -8.93 -2.89
C LYS A 24 -7.57 -9.68 -3.93
N ASP A 25 -8.89 -9.66 -3.79
CA ASP A 25 -9.81 -10.38 -4.68
C ASP A 25 -10.46 -9.48 -5.74
N LYS A 26 -10.19 -8.16 -5.70
CA LYS A 26 -10.77 -7.17 -6.63
C LYS A 26 -9.80 -6.73 -7.72
N GLY A 27 -8.53 -7.11 -7.62
CA GLY A 27 -7.49 -6.68 -8.54
C GLY A 27 -7.11 -5.21 -8.36
N LYS A 28 -6.33 -4.70 -9.33
CA LYS A 28 -5.90 -3.30 -9.36
C LYS A 28 -7.09 -2.39 -9.72
N PRO A 29 -7.33 -1.30 -8.98
CA PRO A 29 -8.38 -0.34 -9.33
C PRO A 29 -8.19 0.24 -10.74
N GLU A 30 -9.29 0.40 -11.47
CA GLU A 30 -9.30 1.11 -12.75
C GLU A 30 -9.12 2.61 -12.51
N ALA A 31 -8.34 3.28 -13.36
CA ALA A 31 -8.20 4.74 -13.36
C ALA A 31 -7.94 5.24 -14.78
N GLY A 32 -8.36 6.48 -15.07
CA GLY A 32 -8.15 7.12 -16.37
C GLY A 32 -9.27 6.84 -17.39
N ILE A 33 -10.33 6.13 -17.00
CA ILE A 33 -11.55 6.03 -17.80
C ILE A 33 -12.29 7.36 -17.66
N LYS A 34 -12.62 8.02 -18.78
CA LYS A 34 -13.50 9.20 -18.77
C LYS A 34 -14.85 8.77 -18.18
N ARG A 35 -15.13 9.20 -16.95
CA ARG A 35 -16.46 9.10 -16.35
C ARG A 35 -17.15 10.44 -16.51
N ASP A 36 -18.43 10.42 -16.82
CA ASP A 36 -19.25 11.64 -16.92
C ASP A 36 -19.38 12.36 -15.58
N ASN A 37 -19.17 11.64 -14.47
CA ASN A 37 -19.24 12.16 -13.11
C ASN A 37 -17.84 12.36 -12.50
N ASN A 38 -17.49 13.62 -12.24
CA ASN A 38 -16.22 13.99 -11.59
C ASN A 38 -16.01 13.34 -10.22
N SER A 39 -17.09 13.08 -9.48
CA SER A 39 -16.98 12.45 -8.15
C SER A 39 -16.55 10.99 -8.23
N GLU A 40 -17.02 10.25 -9.22
CA GLU A 40 -16.58 8.87 -9.47
C GLU A 40 -15.14 8.83 -9.96
N TYR A 41 -14.76 9.74 -10.86
CA TYR A 41 -13.38 9.86 -11.32
C TYR A 41 -12.40 10.11 -10.16
N PHE A 42 -12.75 11.02 -9.24
CA PHE A 42 -11.93 11.29 -8.06
C PHE A 42 -11.84 10.07 -7.14
N ARG A 43 -12.94 9.33 -6.96
CA ARG A 43 -12.98 8.12 -6.14
C ARG A 43 -12.07 7.03 -6.70
N ASP A 44 -12.08 6.82 -8.01
CA ASP A 44 -11.21 5.86 -8.70
C ASP A 44 -9.74 6.22 -8.52
N TYR A 45 -9.40 7.51 -8.67
CA TYR A 45 -8.05 7.99 -8.42
C TYR A 45 -7.60 7.74 -6.98
N ILE A 46 -8.43 8.04 -5.98
CA ILE A 46 -8.12 7.81 -4.57
C ILE A 46 -7.94 6.31 -4.29
N ASN A 47 -8.79 5.46 -4.85
CA ASN A 47 -8.67 4.01 -4.71
C ASN A 47 -7.37 3.48 -5.32
N LEU A 48 -6.99 3.96 -6.51
CA LEU A 48 -5.74 3.60 -7.14
C LEU A 48 -4.55 4.08 -6.32
N LYS A 49 -4.59 5.31 -5.79
CA LYS A 49 -3.54 5.84 -4.92
C LYS A 49 -3.38 5.00 -3.66
N LEU A 50 -4.48 4.63 -2.99
CA LEU A 50 -4.48 3.75 -1.82
C LEU A 50 -3.90 2.36 -2.12
N TYR A 51 -4.24 1.79 -3.29
CA TYR A 51 -3.67 0.53 -3.76
C TYR A 51 -2.15 0.61 -3.92
N TRP A 52 -1.63 1.65 -4.56
CA TRP A 52 -0.18 1.81 -4.72
C TRP A 52 0.52 2.11 -3.40
N THR A 53 -0.08 2.94 -2.53
CA THR A 53 0.49 3.23 -1.22
C THR A 53 0.56 1.98 -0.35
N SER A 54 -0.46 1.11 -0.38
CA SER A 54 -0.45 -0.13 0.41
C SER A 54 0.66 -1.08 -0.04
N LEU A 55 0.81 -1.25 -1.36
CA LEU A 55 1.93 -2.01 -1.93
C LEU A 55 3.29 -1.37 -1.60
N GLY A 56 3.38 -0.04 -1.68
CA GLY A 56 4.60 0.71 -1.33
C GLY A 56 5.01 0.51 0.13
N PHE A 57 4.05 0.53 1.06
CA PHE A 57 4.30 0.28 2.48
C PHE A 57 4.82 -1.13 2.74
N ILE A 58 4.23 -2.14 2.09
CA ILE A 58 4.71 -3.53 2.18
C ILE A 58 6.12 -3.61 1.62
N PHE A 59 6.34 -3.11 0.40
CA PHE A 59 7.62 -3.23 -0.30
C PHE A 59 8.76 -2.49 0.43
N LEU A 60 8.56 -1.22 0.79
CA LEU A 60 9.55 -0.44 1.53
C LEU A 60 9.79 -1.02 2.92
N GLY A 61 8.72 -1.41 3.62
CA GLY A 61 8.82 -2.01 4.94
C GLY A 61 9.68 -3.27 4.91
N VAL A 62 9.40 -4.20 3.99
CA VAL A 62 10.16 -5.46 3.84
C VAL A 62 11.61 -5.18 3.42
N THR A 63 11.81 -4.33 2.41
CA THR A 63 13.15 -4.04 1.88
C THR A 63 14.05 -3.42 2.96
N LEU A 64 13.56 -2.41 3.68
CA LEU A 64 14.32 -1.77 4.76
C LEU A 64 14.54 -2.72 5.93
N LEU A 65 13.56 -3.57 6.26
CA LEU A 65 13.72 -4.56 7.32
C LEU A 65 14.85 -5.55 6.99
N ILE A 66 14.90 -6.04 5.74
CA ILE A 66 15.98 -6.93 5.28
C ILE A 66 17.34 -6.24 5.38
N VAL A 67 17.44 -5.00 4.90
CA VAL A 67 18.70 -4.22 4.96
C VAL A 67 19.18 -4.08 6.40
N ILE A 68 18.27 -3.78 7.33
CA ILE A 68 18.61 -3.68 8.75
C ILE A 68 19.05 -5.03 9.27
N LEU A 69 18.32 -6.12 9.03
CA LEU A 69 18.65 -7.44 9.58
C LEU A 69 19.98 -8.00 9.06
N ILE A 70 20.36 -7.71 7.81
CA ILE A 70 21.64 -8.15 7.22
C ILE A 70 22.79 -7.24 7.66
N GLY A 71 22.52 -5.94 7.82
CA GLY A 71 23.53 -4.95 8.22
C GLY A 71 23.69 -4.76 9.74
N SER A 72 22.92 -5.48 10.56
CA SER A 72 23.02 -5.50 12.04
C SER A 72 23.88 -6.65 12.52
#